data_AF-A0A2W6AYL6-F1
#
_entry.id   AF-A0A2W6AYL6-F1
#
_cell.length_a   1.000
_cell.length_b   1.000
_cell.length_c   1.000
_cell.angle_alpha   90.00
_cell.angle_beta   90.00
_cell.angle_gamma   90.00
#
_symmetry.space_group_name_H-M   'P 1'
#
loop_
_entity.id
_entity.type
_entity.pdbx_description
1 polymer ?
#
loop_
_entity_poly.entity_id
_entity_poly.type
_entity_poly.pdbx_seq_one_letter_code
_entity_poly.pdbx_strand_id
1 'polypeptide(L)'
;MFAFPQAGSCLLDTTYFLAVYSQGATFLGEVRAALGPTAYIQSLRDYYATFSYKRARPADLLAIFQAHSNANLQPIFDKYLAVY
;
A
#
# COMPACT_ATOMS: atom_id res chain seq x y z
N MET A 1 33.00 11.34 34.79
CA MET A 1 32.92 11.62 33.34
C MET A 1 32.85 10.27 32.64
N PHE A 2 31.67 9.77 32.30
CA PHE A 2 31.50 8.51 31.57
C PHE A 2 31.05 8.84 30.16
N ALA A 3 31.92 8.58 29.19
CA ALA A 3 31.56 8.56 27.78
C ALA A 3 30.84 7.22 27.52
N PHE A 4 29.54 7.26 27.25
CA PHE A 4 28.84 6.11 26.73
C PHE A 4 29.30 5.86 25.29
N PRO A 5 29.65 4.63 24.90
CA PRO A 5 29.92 4.32 23.51
C PRO A 5 28.65 4.57 22.71
N GLN A 6 28.75 5.38 21.65
CA GLN A 6 27.66 5.60 20.71
C GLN A 6 27.22 4.24 20.18
N ALA A 7 25.96 3.88 20.47
CA ALA A 7 25.36 2.65 20.02
C ALA A 7 25.41 2.60 18.49
N GLY A 8 26.37 1.84 17.95
CA GLY A 8 26.43 1.51 16.54
C GLY A 8 25.16 0.75 16.16
N SER A 9 24.39 1.31 15.23
CA SER A 9 23.41 0.64 14.38
C SER A 9 22.38 -0.26 15.09
N CYS A 10 21.42 0.36 15.80
CA CYS A 10 20.07 -0.19 15.96
C CYS A 10 19.10 0.60 15.06
N LEU A 11 19.47 0.80 13.79
CA LEU A 11 18.78 1.65 12.81
C LEU A 11 18.44 0.88 11.53
N LEU A 12 18.19 -0.42 11.63
CA LEU A 12 17.91 -1.25 10.45
C LEU A 12 16.42 -1.31 10.05
N ASP A 13 15.48 -0.71 10.80
CA ASP A 13 14.05 -1.01 10.56
C ASP A 13 13.04 0.11 10.83
N THR A 14 13.42 1.38 10.97
CA THR A 14 12.42 2.46 11.04
C THR A 14 12.05 2.99 9.66
N THR A 15 13.02 3.16 8.76
CA THR A 15 12.76 3.74 7.42
C THR A 15 11.94 2.80 6.53
N TYR A 16 12.27 1.50 6.53
CA TYR A 16 11.50 0.50 5.80
C TYR A 16 10.08 0.37 6.38
N PHE A 17 9.96 0.30 7.71
CA PHE A 17 8.68 0.25 8.38
C PHE A 17 7.79 1.45 8.05
N LEU A 18 8.33 2.68 8.15
CA LEU A 18 7.60 3.90 7.86
C LEU A 18 7.17 3.97 6.38
N ALA A 19 8.09 3.69 5.46
CA ALA A 19 7.81 3.78 4.02
C ALA A 19 6.86 2.68 3.53
N VAL A 20 6.95 1.44 4.03
CA VAL A 20 6.13 0.34 3.51
C VAL A 20 4.83 0.19 4.31
N TYR A 21 4.91 0.15 5.64
CA TYR A 21 3.75 -0.15 6.47
C TYR A 21 2.91 1.08 6.77
N SER A 22 3.53 2.20 7.17
CA SER A 22 2.75 3.42 7.48
C SER A 22 2.16 4.02 6.21
N GLN A 23 2.98 4.23 5.17
CA GLN A 23 2.49 4.77 3.90
C GLN A 23 1.50 3.82 3.21
N GLY A 24 1.75 2.50 3.24
CA GLY A 24 0.85 1.50 2.69
C GLY A 24 -0.52 1.48 3.38
N ALA A 25 -0.55 1.62 4.70
CA ALA A 25 -1.81 1.73 5.45
C ALA A 25 -2.58 3.00 5.08
N THR A 26 -1.92 4.15 4.95
CA THR A 26 -2.55 5.40 4.51
C THR A 26 -3.09 5.28 3.08
N PHE A 27 -2.31 4.72 2.17
CA PHE A 27 -2.73 4.42 0.79
C PHE A 27 -4.01 3.59 0.73
N LEU A 28 -4.03 2.43 1.42
CA LEU A 28 -5.21 1.57 1.46
C LEU A 28 -6.41 2.25 2.15
N GLY A 29 -6.16 3.14 3.11
CA GLY A 29 -7.17 3.97 3.73
C GLY A 29 -7.85 4.93 2.75
N GLU A 30 -7.07 5.63 1.92
CA GLU A 30 -7.59 6.53 0.88
C GLU A 30 -8.37 5.77 -0.20
N VAL A 31 -7.86 4.61 -0.64
CA VAL A 31 -8.55 3.73 -1.59
C VAL A 31 -9.88 3.24 -1.02
N ARG A 32 -9.91 2.78 0.24
CA ARG A 32 -11.14 2.37 0.92
C ARG A 32 -12.14 3.51 1.06
N ALA A 33 -11.68 4.72 1.33
CA ALA A 33 -12.55 5.89 1.43
C ALA A 33 -13.19 6.24 0.07
N ALA A 34 -12.44 6.11 -1.03
CA ALA A 34 -12.93 6.36 -2.38
C ALA A 34 -13.94 5.29 -2.87
N LEU A 35 -13.70 4.02 -2.57
CA LEU A 35 -14.57 2.89 -2.96
C LEU A 35 -15.81 2.72 -2.07
N GLY A 36 -15.68 3.08 -0.79
CA GLY A 36 -16.59 2.62 0.24
C GLY A 36 -16.29 1.19 0.72
N PRO A 37 -16.75 0.83 1.92
CA PRO A 37 -16.31 -0.39 2.61
C PRO A 37 -16.71 -1.68 1.89
N THR A 38 -17.90 -1.74 1.28
CA THR A 38 -18.38 -2.95 0.60
C THR A 38 -17.59 -3.25 -0.68
N ALA A 39 -17.46 -2.25 -1.57
CA ALA A 39 -16.72 -2.39 -2.81
C ALA A 39 -15.24 -2.66 -2.55
N TYR A 40 -14.67 -2.02 -1.52
CA TYR A 40 -13.30 -2.30 -1.07
C TYR A 40 -13.10 -3.78 -0.69
N ILE A 41 -13.96 -4.36 0.15
CA ILE A 41 -13.83 -5.77 0.53
C ILE A 41 -14.04 -6.71 -0.67
N GLN A 42 -15.00 -6.40 -1.56
CA GLN A 42 -15.22 -7.19 -2.78
C GLN A 42 -13.99 -7.17 -3.69
N SER A 43 -13.44 -6.00 -3.96
CA SER A 43 -12.23 -5.87 -4.77
C SER A 43 -11.01 -6.61 -4.19
N LEU A 44 -10.85 -6.67 -2.87
CA LEU A 44 -9.79 -7.47 -2.24
C LEU A 44 -10.00 -8.99 -2.45
N ARG A 45 -11.24 -9.46 -2.41
CA ARG A 45 -11.55 -10.87 -2.71
C ARG A 45 -11.24 -11.19 -4.16
N ASP A 46 -11.60 -10.30 -5.07
CA ASP A 46 -11.39 -10.47 -6.51
C ASP A 46 -9.90 -10.39 -6.86
N TYR A 47 -9.15 -9.49 -6.22
CA TYR A 47 -7.68 -9.45 -6.29
C TYR A 47 -7.06 -10.79 -5.87
N TYR A 48 -7.45 -11.31 -4.71
CA TYR A 48 -6.92 -12.58 -4.21
C TYR A 48 -7.27 -13.76 -5.14
N ALA A 49 -8.53 -13.85 -5.58
CA ALA A 49 -8.96 -14.90 -6.50
C ALA A 49 -8.17 -14.84 -7.82
N THR A 50 -7.92 -13.64 -8.35
CA THR A 50 -7.24 -13.43 -9.63
C THR A 50 -5.74 -13.73 -9.55
N PHE A 51 -5.07 -13.31 -8.47
CA PHE A 51 -3.62 -13.30 -8.34
C PHE A 51 -3.06 -14.33 -7.34
N SER A 52 -3.90 -15.18 -6.75
CA SER A 52 -3.40 -16.32 -5.94
C SER A 52 -2.39 -17.15 -6.74
N TYR A 53 -1.24 -17.43 -6.11
CA TYR A 53 -0.10 -18.14 -6.72
C TYR A 53 0.54 -17.45 -7.93
N LYS A 54 0.25 -16.16 -8.17
CA LYS A 54 0.84 -15.33 -9.23
C LYS A 54 1.61 -14.15 -8.62
N ARG A 55 2.42 -13.48 -9.44
CA ARG A 55 3.07 -12.22 -9.07
C ARG A 55 2.28 -11.05 -9.65
N ALA A 56 1.56 -10.33 -8.80
CA ALA A 56 0.88 -9.10 -9.16
C ALA A 56 1.85 -7.91 -9.19
N ARG A 57 1.52 -6.89 -9.99
CA ARG A 57 2.20 -5.58 -10.08
C ARG A 57 1.27 -4.46 -9.60
N PRO A 58 1.79 -3.26 -9.28
CA PRO A 58 0.96 -2.11 -8.89
C PRO A 58 -0.20 -1.81 -9.85
N ALA A 59 0.04 -1.88 -11.16
CA ALA A 59 -0.98 -1.65 -12.19
C ALA A 59 -2.12 -2.69 -12.13
N ASP A 60 -1.83 -3.93 -11.73
CA ASP A 60 -2.84 -4.97 -11.57
C ASP A 60 -3.77 -4.66 -10.39
N LEU A 61 -3.19 -4.19 -9.28
CA LEU A 61 -3.95 -3.78 -8.10
C LEU A 61 -4.85 -2.57 -8.41
N LEU A 62 -4.33 -1.59 -9.17
CA LEU A 62 -5.14 -0.47 -9.65
C LEU A 62 -6.29 -0.95 -10.53
N ALA A 63 -6.03 -1.83 -11.49
CA ALA A 63 -7.06 -2.35 -12.39
C ALA A 63 -8.18 -3.04 -11.61
N ILE A 64 -7.85 -3.87 -10.61
CA ILE A 64 -8.85 -4.50 -9.74
C ILE A 64 -9.64 -3.44 -8.99
N PHE A 65 -9.01 -2.53 -8.25
CA PHE A 65 -9.77 -1.52 -7.48
C PHE A 65 -10.62 -0.61 -8.37
N GLN A 66 -10.10 -0.20 -9.53
CA GLN A 66 -10.80 0.66 -10.47
C GLN A 66 -12.05 -0.02 -11.04
N ALA A 67 -12.02 -1.34 -11.27
CA ALA A 67 -13.18 -2.10 -11.75
C ALA A 67 -14.35 -2.12 -10.75
N HIS A 68 -14.09 -1.92 -9.45
CA HIS A 68 -15.11 -1.80 -8.41
C HIS A 68 -15.45 -0.35 -8.04
N SER A 69 -14.87 0.64 -8.73
CA SER A 69 -14.98 2.06 -8.40
C SER A 69 -15.66 2.84 -9.51
N ASN A 70 -16.55 3.76 -9.14
CA ASN A 70 -17.09 4.77 -10.04
C ASN A 70 -16.22 6.04 -10.11
N ALA A 71 -15.23 6.17 -9.22
CA ALA A 71 -14.28 7.28 -9.19
C ALA A 71 -12.94 6.85 -9.80
N ASN A 72 -12.21 7.80 -10.39
CA ASN A 72 -10.86 7.58 -10.89
C ASN A 72 -9.86 7.45 -9.71
N LEU A 73 -9.24 6.28 -9.58
CA LEU A 73 -8.28 5.97 -8.51
C LEU A 73 -6.82 6.22 -8.92
N GLN A 74 -6.55 6.50 -10.21
CA GLN A 74 -5.20 6.79 -10.72
C GLN A 74 -4.47 7.87 -9.88
N PRO A 75 -5.11 9.00 -9.49
CA PRO A 75 -4.41 10.03 -8.72
C PRO A 75 -3.94 9.55 -7.34
N ILE A 76 -4.69 8.64 -6.70
CA ILE A 76 -4.29 8.05 -5.42
C ILE A 76 -3.09 7.12 -5.66
N PHE A 77 -3.12 6.30 -6.69
CA PHE A 77 -2.01 5.42 -7.04
C PHE A 77 -0.75 6.18 -7.40
N ASP A 78 -0.85 7.24 -8.20
CA ASP A 78 0.30 8.07 -8.59
C ASP A 78 0.97 8.71 -7.36
N LYS A 79 0.17 9.18 -6.39
CA LYS A 79 0.66 9.76 -5.13
C LYS A 79 1.56 8.79 -4.34
N TYR A 80 1.30 7.49 -4.40
CA TYR A 80 1.98 6.51 -3.55
C TYR A 80 2.94 5.58 -4.31
N LEU A 81 2.70 5.33 -5.60
CA LEU A 81 3.35 4.26 -6.37
C LEU A 81 3.93 4.72 -7.71
N ALA A 82 3.90 6.02 -8.06
CA ALA A 82 4.40 6.52 -9.36
C ALA A 82 5.88 6.20 -9.69
N VAL A 83 6.65 5.67 -8.73
CA VAL A 83 8.06 5.31 -8.88
C VAL A 83 8.26 3.85 -9.33
N TYR A 84 7.20 3.03 -9.38
CA TYR A 84 7.28 1.59 -9.64
C TYR A 84 6.63 1.13 -10.95
#